data_AF-A0A6P1AD58-F1
#
_entry.id   AF-A0A6P1AD58-F1
#
_cell.length_a   1.000
_cell.length_b   1.000
_cell.length_c   1.000
_cell.angle_alpha   90.00
_cell.angle_beta   90.00
_cell.angle_gamma   90.00
#
_symmetry.space_group_name_H-M   'P 1'
#
loop_
_entity.id
_entity.type
_entity.pdbx_description
1 polymer ?
#
loop_
_entity_poly.entity_id
_entity_poly.type
_entity_poly.pdbx_seq_one_letter_code
_entity_poly.pdbx_strand_id
1 'polypeptide(L)' 'MSNLSMLKLKFGFKLFQEILQAEGDKNLFVSPTSVAIALSMLYNGAAGETQQMMAKKSFFY' A
#
# COMPACT_ATOMS: atom_id res chain seq x y z
N MET A 1 -4.03 10.44 -16.55
CA MET A 1 -3.25 10.81 -15.34
C MET A 1 -4.09 10.95 -14.06
N SER A 2 -5.43 11.06 -14.12
CA SER A 2 -6.31 11.16 -12.95
C SER A 2 -6.50 9.88 -12.13
N ASN A 3 -6.36 8.69 -12.74
CA ASN A 3 -6.70 7.42 -12.08
C ASN A 3 -5.61 6.91 -11.10
N LEU A 4 -4.34 7.15 -11.41
CA LEU A 4 -3.21 6.73 -10.57
C LEU A 4 -3.18 7.44 -9.21
N SER A 5 -3.56 8.71 -9.16
CA SER A 5 -3.63 9.46 -7.91
C SER A 5 -4.75 8.94 -7.00
N MET A 6 -5.91 8.57 -7.56
CA MET A 6 -7.01 7.98 -6.80
C MET A 6 -6.65 6.61 -6.20
N LEU A 7 -5.95 5.75 -6.96
CA LEU A 7 -5.51 4.44 -6.46
C LEU A 7 -4.57 4.56 -5.25
N LYS A 8 -3.60 5.48 -5.32
CA LYS A 8 -2.65 5.74 -4.22
C LYS A 8 -3.34 6.29 -2.98
N LEU A 9 -4.34 7.16 -3.16
CA LEU A 9 -5.17 7.67 -2.07
C LEU A 9 -6.00 6.56 -1.41
N LYS A 10 -6.63 5.69 -2.21
CA LYS A 10 -7.42 4.56 -1.70
C LYS A 10 -6.57 3.56 -0.92
N PHE A 11 -5.38 3.23 -1.42
CA PHE A 11 -4.40 2.41 -0.70
C PHE A 11 -4.00 3.07 0.62
N GLY A 12 -3.65 4.36 0.60
CA GLY A 12 -3.23 5.09 1.80
C GLY A 12 -4.30 5.16 2.88
N PHE A 13 -5.56 5.42 2.50
CA PHE A 13 -6.67 5.40 3.45
C PHE A 13 -6.91 4.00 4.03
N LYS A 14 -6.85 2.95 3.22
CA LYS A 14 -7.00 1.58 3.72
C LYS A 14 -5.87 1.23 4.68
N LEU A 15 -4.62 1.52 4.33
CA LEU A 15 -3.46 1.30 5.19
C LEU A 15 -3.61 2.04 6.53
N PHE A 16 -4.03 3.31 6.49
CA PHE A 16 -4.25 4.10 7.68
C PHE A 16 -5.32 3.50 8.60
N GLN A 17 -6.46 3.06 8.03
CA GLN A 17 -7.54 2.41 8.79
C GLN A 17 -7.08 1.10 9.46
N GLU A 18 -6.32 0.27 8.75
CA GLU A 18 -5.82 -1.01 9.28
C GLU A 18 -4.86 -0.77 10.46
N ILE A 19 -3.97 0.22 10.35
CA ILE A 19 -3.05 0.57 11.45
C ILE A 19 -3.81 1.18 12.63
N LEU A 20 -4.78 2.06 12.37
CA LEU A 20 -5.61 2.68 13.41
C LEU A 20 -6.39 1.62 14.21
N GLN A 21 -6.94 0.61 13.53
CA GLN A 21 -7.63 -0.51 14.18
C GLN A 21 -6.70 -1.35 15.06
N ALA A 22 -5.43 -1.49 14.68
CA ALA A 22 -4.44 -2.25 15.43
C ALA A 22 -3.86 -1.48 16.63
N GLU A 23 -3.65 -0.17 16.50
CA GLU A 23 -2.97 0.66 17.50
C GLU A 23 -3.90 1.44 18.44
N GLY A 24 -5.20 1.52 18.11
CA GLY A 24 -6.19 2.28 18.89
C GLY A 24 -6.00 3.79 18.76
N ASP A 25 -6.29 4.54 19.84
CA ASP A 25 -6.26 6.02 19.87
C ASP A 25 -4.85 6.64 19.99
N LYS A 26 -3.81 5.94 19.54
CA LYS A 26 -2.45 6.50 19.52
C LYS A 26 -2.27 7.44 18.33
N ASN A 27 -1.40 8.43 18.49
CA ASN A 27 -1.00 9.30 17.39
C ASN A 27 -0.38 8.46 16.25
N LEU A 28 -1.04 8.45 15.09
CA LEU A 28 -0.61 7.72 13.92
C LEU A 28 -0.09 8.70 12.85
N PHE A 29 1.20 8.56 12.50
CA PHE A 29 1.82 9.28 11.40
C PHE A 29 2.50 8.29 10.45
N VAL A 30 2.01 8.21 9.21
CA VAL A 30 2.53 7.29 8.18
C VAL A 30 2.56 8.00 6.83
N SER A 31 3.53 7.65 5.99
CA SER A 31 3.61 8.09 4.59
C SER A 31 3.18 6.94 3.67
N PRO A 32 1.91 6.93 3.19
CA PRO A 32 1.45 5.91 2.23
C PRO A 32 2.30 5.84 0.97
N THR A 33 2.78 7.00 0.49
CA THR A 33 3.64 7.09 -0.69
C THR A 33 4.97 6.37 -0.50
N SER A 34 5.59 6.51 0.69
CA SER A 34 6.86 5.83 0.97
C SER A 34 6.69 4.31 1.05
N VAL A 35 5.62 3.84 1.72
CA VAL A 35 5.26 2.41 1.77
C VAL A 35 4.99 1.88 0.36
N ALA A 36 4.31 2.67 -0.46
CA ALA A 36 4.02 2.35 -1.84
C ALA A 36 5.30 2.16 -2.69
N ILE A 37 6.27 3.05 -2.54
CA ILE A 37 7.56 2.92 -3.23
C ILE A 37 8.31 1.67 -2.74
N ALA A 38 8.34 1.41 -1.43
CA ALA A 38 8.97 0.21 -0.88
C ALA A 38 8.35 -1.09 -1.41
N LEU A 39 7.02 -1.18 -1.44
CA LEU A 39 6.30 -2.32 -2.01
C LEU A 39 6.57 -2.49 -3.51
N SER A 40 6.77 -1.39 -4.24
CA SER A 40 7.13 -1.46 -5.66
C SER A 40 8.52 -2.05 -5.89
N MET A 41 9.49 -1.66 -5.06
CA MET A 41 10.84 -2.24 -5.12
C MET A 41 10.82 -3.73 -4.77
N LEU A 42 10.06 -4.12 -3.75
CA LEU A 42 9.88 -5.52 -3.36
C LEU A 42 9.19 -6.34 -4.46
N TYR A 43 8.16 -5.78 -5.10
CA TYR A 43 7.48 -6.44 -6.23
C TYR A 43 8.44 -6.73 -7.38
N ASN A 44 9.30 -5.77 -7.72
CA ASN A 44 10.28 -5.92 -8.80
C ASN A 44 11.33 -6.99 -8.49
N GLY A 45 11.61 -7.26 -7.22
CA GLY A 45 12.54 -8.32 -6.78
C GLY A 45 11.88 -9.67 -6.46
N ALA A 46 10.54 -9.73 -6.40
CA ALA A 46 9.80 -10.95 -6.11
C ALA A 46 9.59 -11.80 -7.36
N ALA A 47 9.38 -13.11 -7.18
CA ALA A 47 9.07 -14.05 -8.25
C ALA A 47 7.94 -15.01 -7.84
N GLY A 48 7.37 -15.70 -8.83
CA GLY A 48 6.36 -16.75 -8.61
C GLY A 48 5.14 -16.25 -7.84
N GLU A 49 4.69 -17.05 -6.87
CA GLU A 49 3.49 -16.76 -6.08
C GLU A 49 3.59 -15.45 -5.28
N THR A 50 4.77 -15.10 -4.78
CA THR A 50 4.99 -13.86 -4.02
C THR A 50 4.70 -12.63 -4.87
N GLN A 51 5.22 -12.59 -6.10
CA GLN A 51 4.98 -11.50 -7.04
C GLN A 51 3.51 -11.40 -7.44
N GLN A 52 2.86 -12.55 -7.69
CA GLN A 52 1.45 -12.61 -8.06
C GLN A 52 0.53 -12.09 -6.95
N MET A 53 0.79 -12.48 -5.69
CA MET A 53 0.03 -12.02 -4.53
C MET A 53 0.16 -10.51 -4.31
N MET A 54 1.36 -9.95 -4.53
CA MET A 54 1.60 -8.52 -4.44
C MET A 54 0.87 -7.73 -5.53
N ALA A 55 0.79 -8.25 -6.76
CA ALA A 55 0.01 -7.64 -7.84
C ALA A 55 -1.51 -7.67 -7.56
N LYS A 56 -2.01 -8.78 -7.02
CA LYS A 56 -3.45 -8.99 -6.78
C LYS A 56 -3.98 -8.15 -5.61
N LYS A 57 -3.15 -7.89 -4.58
CA LYS A 57 -3.49 -6.98 -3.49
C LYS A 57 -3.34 -5.51 -3.91
N SER A 58 -4.19 -5.08 -4.86
CA SER A 58 -4.66 -3.70 -5.11
C SER A 58 -3.63 -2.57 -5.03
N PHE A 59 -2.36 -2.85 -5.34
CA PHE A 59 -1.31 -1.85 -5.27
C PHE A 59 -1.05 -1.19 -6.62
N PHE A 60 -1.34 -1.89 -7.72
CA PHE A 60 -1.00 -1.48 -9.08
C PHE A 60 -2.19 -1.36 -10.05
N TYR A 61 -3.40 -1.80 -9.67
CA TYR A 61 -4.61 -1.76 -10.50
C TYR A 61 -5.84 -1.33 -9.72
#